data_AF-A0A1F8S3Q7-F1
#
_entry.id   AF-A0A1F8S3Q7-F1
#
_cell.length_a   1.000
_cell.length_b   1.000
_cell.length_c   1.000
_cell.angle_alpha   90.00
_cell.angle_beta   90.00
_cell.angle_gamma   90.00
#
_symmetry.space_group_name_H-M   'P 1'
#
loop_
_entity.id
_entity.type
_entity.pdbx_description
1 polymer ?
#
loop_
_entity_poly.entity_id
_entity_poly.type
_entity_poly.pdbx_seq_one_letter_code
_entity_poly.pdbx_strand_id
1 'polypeptide(L)'
;MTSAETGAGEGGSARSADRLLRSGLAGLALVIVAGLMLLNLAIWSDSLSGVGLGRDTAHAGLFVAVTAVLIGLAFILGGADYGEGYFATLWGLAPFLPCVAATVVVLTYVATADGSALHHDALAFGASAALSAWVIAGAALRGMAAVNVAQSRSYGQLVERTLALRAGSKAARPGQAVDADGPSPDERASALDQLRAALDVLEPELGLPGPIPSGIRYVSASGYINLWRALHRGEEALILVAATDRAVAEAYYDVRRLSGSAIPDVRTLTLDLRAAIQALDPAAATALIRVDPLPASPVSELSPGIARSVISQVRRYLNDYRDGLWDGLIRERNRLLRTILVTATVAFLLVGLAVIYNDGKAAVAAASVYFLVGAVVGLFAQLRTEGRADSAVDDYGLFEARLLHVPLVSGLAALGGVFLAAVLPSLLGPTAGLDAGAAPPTLDKIFVLTNSRALLAAAVFGLAPELLIHGLRTRADTLKKELASSEAGGSVAGSSAAASETPKEAGPGAPAGGGA
;
A
#
# COMPACT_ATOMS: atom_id res chain seq x y z
N MET A 1 -29.06 11.38 45.69
CA MET A 1 -30.54 11.27 45.82
C MET A 1 -31.06 12.68 45.77
N THR A 2 -31.70 13.21 44.73
CA THR A 2 -32.56 12.70 43.65
C THR A 2 -32.55 13.78 42.55
N SER A 3 -32.88 13.43 41.31
CA SER A 3 -33.04 14.31 40.12
C SER A 3 -31.86 14.37 39.13
N ALA A 4 -31.68 13.28 38.36
CA ALA A 4 -30.93 13.29 37.09
C ALA A 4 -31.29 12.09 36.19
N GLU A 5 -32.58 11.86 35.90
CA GLU A 5 -33.01 10.82 34.95
C GLU A 5 -34.30 11.25 34.23
N THR A 6 -34.21 12.06 33.17
CA THR A 6 -35.36 12.29 32.24
C THR A 6 -34.97 12.89 30.88
N GLY A 7 -33.74 12.70 30.38
CA GLY A 7 -33.26 13.34 29.14
C GLY A 7 -32.92 12.45 27.95
N ALA A 8 -33.09 11.13 28.02
CA ALA A 8 -32.48 10.20 27.06
C ALA A 8 -33.42 9.62 25.97
N GLY A 9 -34.70 10.01 25.91
CA GLY A 9 -35.72 9.32 25.09
C GLY A 9 -35.93 9.82 23.66
N GLU A 10 -35.85 11.12 23.39
CA GLU A 10 -36.39 11.68 22.14
C GLU A 10 -35.41 11.71 20.95
N GLY A 11 -34.10 11.60 21.19
CA GLY A 11 -33.09 11.64 20.11
C GLY A 11 -32.97 10.37 19.25
N GLY A 12 -33.57 9.25 19.69
CA GLY A 12 -33.44 7.96 19.00
C GLY A 12 -34.31 7.82 17.76
N SER A 13 -35.52 8.38 17.78
CA SER A 13 -36.52 8.26 16.71
C SER A 13 -36.14 9.06 15.45
N ALA A 14 -35.60 10.27 15.63
CA ALA A 14 -35.16 11.10 14.50
C ALA A 14 -33.96 10.46 13.77
N ARG A 15 -33.02 9.84 14.50
CA ARG A 15 -31.85 9.17 13.89
C ARG A 15 -32.21 7.86 13.19
N SER A 16 -33.25 7.14 13.64
CA SER A 16 -33.69 5.90 12.99
C SER A 16 -34.46 6.18 11.70
N ALA A 17 -35.34 7.19 11.70
CA ALA A 17 -36.06 7.63 10.50
C ALA A 17 -35.09 8.12 9.42
N ASP A 18 -34.07 8.88 9.80
CA ASP A 18 -33.02 9.37 8.92
C ASP A 18 -32.20 8.23 8.30
N ARG A 19 -31.79 7.22 9.10
CA ARG A 19 -31.10 6.02 8.56
C ARG A 19 -31.96 5.23 7.58
N LEU A 20 -33.25 5.07 7.86
CA LEU A 20 -34.17 4.33 6.97
C LEU A 20 -34.35 5.06 5.64
N LEU A 21 -34.55 6.38 5.68
CA LEU A 21 -34.68 7.22 4.49
C LEU A 21 -33.42 7.16 3.61
N ARG A 22 -32.24 7.26 4.24
CA ARG A 22 -30.93 7.17 3.58
C ARG A 22 -30.66 5.79 2.97
N SER A 23 -31.04 4.71 3.66
CA SER A 23 -30.94 3.35 3.12
C SER A 23 -31.85 3.14 1.90
N GLY A 24 -33.03 3.77 1.89
CA GLY A 24 -33.95 3.77 0.75
C GLY A 24 -33.37 4.51 -0.45
N LEU A 25 -32.74 5.66 -0.24
CA LEU A 25 -32.07 6.43 -1.30
C LEU A 25 -30.87 5.69 -1.91
N ALA A 26 -30.09 4.99 -1.09
CA ALA A 26 -29.00 4.13 -1.55
C ALA A 26 -29.51 2.97 -2.43
N GLY A 27 -30.57 2.29 -2.00
CA GLY A 27 -31.23 1.24 -2.79
C GLY A 27 -31.80 1.78 -4.10
N LEU A 28 -32.45 2.95 -4.06
CA LEU A 28 -32.96 3.65 -5.24
C LEU A 28 -31.83 3.98 -6.22
N ALA A 29 -30.71 4.51 -5.74
CA ALA A 29 -29.57 4.84 -6.59
C ALA A 29 -29.00 3.59 -7.26
N LEU A 30 -28.87 2.46 -6.54
CA LEU A 30 -28.43 1.18 -7.10
C LEU A 30 -29.38 0.67 -8.19
N VAL A 31 -30.69 0.78 -7.95
CA VAL A 31 -31.74 0.46 -8.94
C VAL A 31 -31.67 1.39 -10.14
N ILE A 32 -31.38 2.68 -9.95
CA ILE A 32 -31.16 3.64 -11.03
C ILE A 32 -29.91 3.27 -11.83
N VAL A 33 -28.79 2.85 -11.20
CA VAL A 33 -27.59 2.42 -11.94
C VAL A 33 -27.86 1.16 -12.73
N ALA A 34 -28.47 0.16 -12.11
CA ALA A 34 -28.85 -1.08 -12.78
C ALA A 34 -29.84 -0.81 -13.91
N GLY A 35 -30.80 0.08 -13.67
CA GLY A 35 -31.75 0.57 -14.67
C GLY A 35 -31.05 1.33 -15.80
N LEU A 36 -30.06 2.17 -15.52
CA LEU A 36 -29.25 2.86 -16.52
C LEU A 36 -28.36 1.89 -17.29
N MET A 37 -27.80 0.86 -16.66
CA MET A 37 -27.07 -0.21 -17.36
C MET A 37 -27.98 -1.01 -18.28
N LEU A 38 -29.16 -1.40 -17.81
CA LEU A 38 -30.17 -2.10 -18.61
C LEU A 38 -30.75 -1.19 -19.70
N LEU A 39 -30.92 0.10 -19.43
CA LEU A 39 -31.36 1.10 -20.40
C LEU A 39 -30.26 1.35 -21.44
N ASN A 40 -28.99 1.41 -21.04
CA ASN A 40 -27.87 1.50 -21.96
C ASN A 40 -27.85 0.25 -22.86
N LEU A 41 -27.97 -0.95 -22.27
CA LEU A 41 -28.09 -2.21 -22.99
C LEU A 41 -29.29 -2.22 -23.96
N ALA A 42 -30.44 -1.71 -23.53
CA ALA A 42 -31.67 -1.62 -24.31
C ALA A 42 -31.59 -0.55 -25.42
N ILE A 43 -31.00 0.61 -25.16
CA ILE A 43 -30.81 1.70 -26.14
C ILE A 43 -29.78 1.30 -27.20
N TRP A 44 -28.70 0.60 -26.82
CA TRP A 44 -27.77 0.01 -27.79
C TRP A 44 -28.44 -1.10 -28.62
N SER A 45 -29.39 -1.82 -28.03
CA SER A 45 -30.24 -2.81 -28.71
C SER A 45 -31.26 -2.16 -29.65
N ASP A 46 -31.85 -1.02 -29.29
CA ASP A 46 -32.99 -0.40 -30.01
C ASP A 46 -32.56 0.69 -31.02
N SER A 47 -31.43 1.37 -30.78
CA SER A 47 -30.78 2.29 -31.76
C SER A 47 -30.34 1.59 -33.05
N LEU A 48 -30.46 0.26 -33.13
CA LEU A 48 -30.30 -0.53 -34.33
C LEU A 48 -31.45 -0.37 -35.35
N SER A 49 -32.58 0.27 -35.01
CA SER A 49 -33.80 0.13 -35.82
C SER A 49 -34.39 1.37 -36.51
N GLY A 50 -34.02 2.64 -36.22
CA GLY A 50 -34.89 3.71 -36.80
C GLY A 50 -34.58 5.20 -36.75
N VAL A 51 -33.37 5.71 -36.44
CA VAL A 51 -33.18 7.18 -36.39
C VAL A 51 -32.11 7.65 -37.37
N GLY A 52 -32.53 8.40 -38.38
CA GLY A 52 -31.69 8.94 -39.48
C GLY A 52 -30.74 10.09 -39.11
N LEU A 53 -30.20 10.09 -37.89
CA LEU A 53 -28.98 10.84 -37.57
C LEU A 53 -27.79 10.01 -38.11
N GLY A 54 -26.79 10.66 -38.70
CA GLY A 54 -25.59 9.96 -39.16
C GLY A 54 -25.03 9.09 -38.04
N ARG A 55 -25.04 7.76 -38.25
CA ARG A 55 -24.86 6.70 -37.25
C ARG A 55 -23.72 7.00 -36.25
N ASP A 56 -22.62 7.55 -36.75
CA ASP A 56 -21.41 7.84 -35.97
C ASP A 56 -21.59 8.99 -34.95
N THR A 57 -22.44 9.98 -35.22
CA THR A 57 -22.65 11.12 -34.31
C THR A 57 -23.57 10.79 -33.14
N ALA A 58 -24.53 9.87 -33.34
CA ALA A 58 -25.46 9.42 -32.30
C ALA A 58 -24.75 8.58 -31.23
N HIS A 59 -23.86 7.66 -31.63
CA HIS A 59 -23.11 6.81 -30.71
C HIS A 59 -22.13 7.61 -29.83
N ALA A 60 -21.42 8.56 -30.43
CA ALA A 60 -20.53 9.45 -29.69
C ALA A 60 -21.30 10.33 -28.68
N GLY A 61 -22.44 10.89 -29.09
CA GLY A 61 -23.30 11.69 -28.20
C GLY A 61 -23.85 10.88 -27.02
N LEU A 62 -24.29 9.64 -27.27
CA LEU A 62 -24.77 8.73 -26.22
C LEU A 62 -23.66 8.36 -25.23
N PHE A 63 -22.46 8.03 -25.72
CA PHE A 63 -21.32 7.73 -24.86
C PHE A 63 -20.98 8.89 -23.92
N VAL A 64 -20.93 10.11 -24.45
CA VAL A 64 -20.69 11.34 -23.66
C VAL A 64 -21.79 11.53 -22.62
N ALA A 65 -23.06 11.36 -23.00
CA ALA A 65 -24.19 11.49 -22.09
C ALA A 65 -24.15 10.45 -20.95
N VAL A 66 -23.92 9.17 -21.27
CA VAL A 66 -23.77 8.09 -20.28
C VAL A 66 -22.61 8.38 -19.34
N THR A 67 -21.46 8.77 -19.88
CA THR A 67 -20.27 9.10 -19.08
C THR A 67 -20.56 10.26 -18.13
N ALA A 68 -21.20 11.32 -18.62
CA ALA A 68 -21.58 12.47 -17.79
C ALA A 68 -22.58 12.07 -16.69
N VAL A 69 -23.56 11.21 -16.99
CA VAL A 69 -24.52 10.69 -16.02
C VAL A 69 -23.82 9.82 -14.96
N LEU A 70 -22.91 8.92 -15.35
CA LEU A 70 -22.16 8.08 -14.42
C LEU A 70 -21.25 8.91 -13.50
N ILE A 71 -20.59 9.93 -14.05
CA ILE A 71 -19.79 10.88 -13.26
C ILE A 71 -20.70 11.64 -12.29
N GLY A 72 -21.80 12.22 -12.79
CA GLY A 72 -22.78 12.93 -11.97
C GLY A 72 -23.33 12.07 -10.85
N LEU A 73 -23.66 10.81 -11.16
CA LEU A 73 -24.10 9.82 -10.19
C LEU A 73 -23.02 9.50 -9.16
N ALA A 74 -21.75 9.33 -9.56
CA ALA A 74 -20.65 9.13 -8.62
C ALA A 74 -20.55 10.32 -7.65
N PHE A 75 -20.68 11.55 -8.14
CA PHE A 75 -20.71 12.74 -7.29
C PHE A 75 -21.95 12.79 -6.38
N ILE A 76 -23.14 12.44 -6.89
CA ILE A 76 -24.36 12.37 -6.09
C ILE A 76 -24.21 11.32 -4.99
N LEU A 77 -23.76 10.11 -5.32
CA LEU A 77 -23.51 9.03 -4.34
C LEU A 77 -22.49 9.47 -3.29
N GLY A 78 -21.39 10.09 -3.72
CA GLY A 78 -20.37 10.59 -2.81
C GLY A 78 -20.85 11.74 -1.90
N GLY A 79 -21.72 12.63 -2.41
CA GLY A 79 -22.26 13.77 -1.67
C GLY A 79 -23.48 13.43 -0.80
N ALA A 80 -24.28 12.43 -1.19
CA ALA A 80 -25.60 12.22 -0.60
C ALA A 80 -25.58 11.45 0.73
N ASP A 81 -24.63 10.54 0.98
CA ASP A 81 -24.58 9.78 2.26
C ASP A 81 -23.35 8.88 2.42
N TYR A 82 -22.65 8.57 1.32
CA TYR A 82 -21.56 7.61 1.37
C TYR A 82 -20.27 8.19 1.93
N GLY A 83 -20.21 9.52 2.09
CA GLY A 83 -19.14 10.25 2.75
C GLY A 83 -17.78 10.11 2.06
N GLU A 84 -16.72 10.47 2.78
CA GLU A 84 -15.34 10.40 2.31
C GLU A 84 -14.91 8.97 1.92
N GLY A 85 -15.52 7.94 2.53
CA GLY A 85 -15.21 6.53 2.27
C GLY A 85 -15.49 6.08 0.83
N TYR A 86 -16.54 6.59 0.19
CA TYR A 86 -16.85 6.24 -1.20
C TYR A 86 -15.82 6.80 -2.18
N PHE A 87 -15.52 8.10 -2.10
CA PHE A 87 -14.49 8.71 -2.94
C PHE A 87 -13.12 8.08 -2.70
N ALA A 88 -12.81 7.74 -1.46
CA ALA A 88 -11.59 7.01 -1.11
C ALA A 88 -11.51 5.64 -1.78
N THR A 89 -12.63 4.91 -1.81
CA THR A 89 -12.70 3.60 -2.45
C THR A 89 -12.60 3.72 -3.97
N LEU A 90 -13.29 4.68 -4.58
CA LEU A 90 -13.14 5.00 -5.99
C LEU A 90 -11.68 5.31 -6.35
N TRP A 91 -11.01 6.12 -5.53
CA TRP A 91 -9.59 6.42 -5.70
C TRP A 91 -8.70 5.17 -5.60
N GLY A 92 -8.96 4.30 -4.62
CA GLY A 92 -8.25 3.03 -4.47
C GLY A 92 -8.45 2.07 -5.65
N LEU A 93 -9.62 2.10 -6.28
CA LEU A 93 -9.97 1.25 -7.43
C LEU A 93 -9.58 1.85 -8.78
N ALA A 94 -9.25 3.15 -8.85
CA ALA A 94 -8.95 3.83 -10.11
C ALA A 94 -7.88 3.14 -10.98
N PRO A 95 -6.77 2.59 -10.43
CA PRO A 95 -5.76 1.89 -11.24
C PRO A 95 -6.27 0.66 -12.01
N PHE A 96 -7.38 0.07 -11.59
CA PHE A 96 -7.97 -1.11 -12.26
C PHE A 96 -8.88 -0.73 -13.43
N LEU A 97 -9.38 0.50 -13.48
CA LEU A 97 -10.38 0.94 -14.44
C LEU A 97 -9.95 0.72 -15.91
N PRO A 98 -8.73 1.11 -16.34
CA PRO A 98 -8.34 0.90 -17.74
C PRO A 98 -8.15 -0.58 -18.11
N CYS A 99 -7.71 -1.42 -17.16
CA CYS A 99 -7.56 -2.86 -17.38
C CYS A 99 -8.92 -3.53 -17.60
N VAL A 100 -9.92 -3.18 -16.78
CA VAL A 100 -11.29 -3.69 -16.95
C VAL A 100 -11.87 -3.21 -18.28
N ALA A 101 -11.69 -1.92 -18.62
CA ALA A 101 -12.14 -1.37 -19.89
C ALA A 101 -11.51 -2.12 -21.08
N ALA A 102 -10.19 -2.27 -21.11
CA ALA A 102 -9.48 -2.98 -22.17
C ALA A 102 -9.97 -4.43 -22.32
N THR A 103 -10.18 -5.12 -21.21
CA THR A 103 -10.68 -6.51 -21.21
C THR A 103 -12.07 -6.59 -21.84
N VAL A 104 -13.00 -5.72 -21.45
CA VAL A 104 -14.35 -5.70 -22.03
C VAL A 104 -14.31 -5.32 -23.51
N VAL A 105 -13.49 -4.33 -23.90
CA VAL A 105 -13.33 -3.95 -25.32
C VAL A 105 -12.87 -5.14 -26.16
N VAL A 106 -11.81 -5.83 -25.74
CA VAL A 106 -11.27 -6.99 -26.48
C VAL A 106 -12.30 -8.11 -26.56
N LEU A 107 -12.95 -8.46 -25.46
CA LEU A 107 -13.96 -9.53 -25.43
C LEU A 107 -15.14 -9.20 -26.35
N THR A 108 -15.68 -7.98 -26.27
CA THR A 108 -16.78 -7.55 -27.12
C THR A 108 -16.36 -7.53 -28.59
N TYR A 109 -15.19 -6.97 -28.91
CA TYR A 109 -14.70 -6.88 -30.27
C TYR A 109 -14.48 -8.26 -30.91
N VAL A 110 -13.88 -9.20 -30.18
CA VAL A 110 -13.57 -10.56 -30.68
C VAL A 110 -14.82 -11.46 -30.73
N ALA A 111 -15.71 -11.37 -29.75
CA ALA A 111 -16.86 -12.30 -29.63
C ALA A 111 -18.05 -11.94 -30.51
N THR A 112 -18.16 -10.68 -30.97
CA THR A 112 -19.30 -10.22 -31.77
C THR A 112 -19.08 -10.44 -33.26
N ALA A 113 -20.15 -10.57 -34.05
CA ALA A 113 -20.06 -10.79 -35.51
C ALA A 113 -19.59 -9.52 -36.24
N ASP A 114 -18.88 -9.71 -37.37
CA ASP A 114 -18.49 -8.61 -38.26
C ASP A 114 -19.74 -7.87 -38.74
N GLY A 115 -19.79 -6.55 -38.55
CA GLY A 115 -20.94 -5.71 -38.91
C GLY A 115 -22.00 -5.51 -37.82
N SER A 116 -21.88 -6.18 -36.67
CA SER A 116 -22.74 -5.87 -35.52
C SER A 116 -22.40 -4.50 -34.93
N ALA A 117 -23.40 -3.75 -34.44
CA ALA A 117 -23.14 -2.45 -33.80
C ALA A 117 -22.17 -2.60 -32.61
N LEU A 118 -22.35 -3.62 -31.78
CA LEU A 118 -21.46 -3.92 -30.65
C LEU A 118 -19.99 -4.12 -31.07
N HIS A 119 -19.74 -4.63 -32.28
CA HIS A 119 -18.39 -4.78 -32.80
C HIS A 119 -17.74 -3.40 -33.07
N HIS A 120 -18.46 -2.52 -33.78
CA HIS A 120 -17.98 -1.17 -34.11
C HIS A 120 -17.88 -0.27 -32.88
N ASP A 121 -18.76 -0.47 -31.90
CA ASP A 121 -18.86 0.35 -30.69
C ASP A 121 -18.21 -0.31 -29.46
N ALA A 122 -17.40 -1.35 -29.66
CA ALA A 122 -16.76 -2.12 -28.59
C ALA A 122 -15.99 -1.22 -27.61
N LEU A 123 -15.33 -0.17 -28.12
CA LEU A 123 -14.59 0.80 -27.30
C LEU A 123 -15.51 1.58 -26.34
N ALA A 124 -16.58 2.18 -26.88
CA ALA A 124 -17.54 2.96 -26.10
C ALA A 124 -18.27 2.08 -25.08
N PHE A 125 -18.64 0.87 -25.49
CA PHE A 125 -19.25 -0.12 -24.62
C PHE A 125 -18.31 -0.53 -23.47
N GLY A 126 -17.06 -0.89 -23.78
CA GLY A 126 -16.09 -1.32 -22.78
C GLY A 126 -15.73 -0.23 -21.76
N ALA A 127 -15.55 1.01 -22.23
CA ALA A 127 -15.34 2.16 -21.34
C ALA A 127 -16.55 2.42 -20.44
N SER A 128 -17.76 2.39 -21.00
CA SER A 128 -19.00 2.60 -20.23
C SER A 128 -19.22 1.51 -19.18
N ALA A 129 -18.97 0.24 -19.55
CA ALA A 129 -19.10 -0.90 -18.66
C ALA A 129 -18.09 -0.82 -17.50
N ALA A 130 -16.83 -0.47 -17.78
CA ALA A 130 -15.80 -0.31 -16.76
C ALA A 130 -16.11 0.85 -15.80
N LEU A 131 -16.54 2.00 -16.32
CA LEU A 131 -16.95 3.15 -15.50
C LEU A 131 -18.13 2.80 -14.59
N SER A 132 -19.13 2.11 -15.13
CA SER A 132 -20.29 1.66 -14.37
C SER A 132 -19.88 0.67 -13.27
N ALA A 133 -19.05 -0.32 -13.59
CA ALA A 133 -18.52 -1.26 -12.63
C ALA A 133 -17.71 -0.56 -11.52
N TRP A 134 -16.91 0.45 -11.88
CA TRP A 134 -16.13 1.24 -10.92
C TRP A 134 -17.01 2.05 -9.97
N VAL A 135 -18.05 2.71 -10.47
CA VAL A 135 -19.03 3.47 -9.66
C VAL A 135 -19.78 2.54 -8.70
N ILE A 136 -20.23 1.37 -9.18
CA ILE A 136 -20.94 0.36 -8.37
C ILE A 136 -20.00 -0.24 -7.32
N ALA A 137 -18.79 -0.64 -7.72
CA ALA A 137 -17.81 -1.22 -6.83
C ALA A 137 -17.40 -0.25 -5.72
N GLY A 138 -17.25 1.05 -6.03
CA GLY A 138 -16.99 2.07 -5.01
C GLY A 138 -18.05 2.10 -3.91
N ALA A 139 -19.32 1.91 -4.26
CA ALA A 139 -20.42 1.89 -3.31
C ALA A 139 -20.44 0.59 -2.50
N ALA A 140 -20.28 -0.55 -3.17
CA ALA A 140 -20.28 -1.87 -2.57
C ALA A 140 -19.07 -2.08 -1.63
N LEU A 141 -17.91 -1.53 -1.98
CA LEU A 141 -16.64 -1.72 -1.27
C LEU A 141 -16.26 -0.52 -0.38
N ARG A 142 -17.18 0.42 -0.13
CA ARG A 142 -16.91 1.64 0.65
C ARG A 142 -16.29 1.38 2.04
N GLY A 143 -16.62 0.23 2.64
CA GLY A 143 -16.07 -0.19 3.92
C GLY A 143 -14.55 -0.42 3.89
N MET A 144 -13.96 -0.70 2.72
CA MET A 144 -12.52 -0.86 2.56
C MET A 144 -11.74 0.43 2.85
N ALA A 145 -12.38 1.60 2.78
CA ALA A 145 -11.77 2.88 3.10
C ALA A 145 -11.83 3.25 4.60
N ALA A 146 -12.45 2.41 5.44
CA ALA A 146 -12.49 2.63 6.88
C ALA A 146 -11.13 2.35 7.53
N VAL A 147 -10.78 3.10 8.57
CA VAL A 147 -9.50 2.98 9.29
C VAL A 147 -9.29 1.59 9.92
N ASN A 148 -10.34 0.81 10.17
CA ASN A 148 -10.19 -0.55 10.70
C ASN A 148 -10.07 -1.64 9.63
N VAL A 149 -10.41 -1.34 8.37
CA VAL A 149 -10.37 -2.30 7.25
C VAL A 149 -9.16 -2.07 6.36
N ALA A 150 -8.85 -0.81 6.04
CA ALA A 150 -7.80 -0.49 5.08
C ALA A 150 -6.42 -1.03 5.49
N GLN A 151 -6.11 -1.05 6.79
CA GLN A 151 -4.90 -1.64 7.38
C GLN A 151 -5.22 -2.20 8.79
N SER A 152 -5.95 -3.32 8.83
CA SER A 152 -6.48 -3.89 10.08
C SER A 152 -5.41 -4.18 11.15
N ARG A 153 -4.22 -4.65 10.75
CA ARG A 153 -3.10 -4.90 11.66
C ARG A 153 -2.58 -3.62 12.31
N SER A 154 -2.27 -2.60 11.50
CA SER A 154 -1.82 -1.30 12.00
C SER A 154 -2.89 -0.63 12.86
N TYR A 155 -4.17 -0.76 12.50
CA TYR A 155 -5.28 -0.26 13.31
C TYR A 155 -5.35 -0.91 14.69
N GLY A 156 -5.30 -2.25 14.76
CA GLY A 156 -5.33 -2.97 16.02
C GLY A 156 -4.21 -2.54 16.97
N GLN A 157 -2.99 -2.41 16.45
CA GLN A 157 -1.84 -1.93 17.22
C GLN A 157 -2.01 -0.47 17.70
N LEU A 158 -2.52 0.41 16.84
CA LEU A 158 -2.80 1.81 17.20
C LEU A 158 -3.85 1.89 18.32
N VAL A 159 -4.94 1.11 18.22
CA VAL A 159 -5.98 1.07 19.26
C VAL A 159 -5.40 0.57 20.58
N GLU A 160 -4.68 -0.56 20.57
CA GLU A 160 -4.07 -1.14 21.78
C GLU A 160 -3.12 -0.14 22.46
N ARG A 161 -2.20 0.46 21.71
CA ARG A 161 -1.23 1.42 22.27
C ARG A 161 -1.89 2.72 22.70
N THR A 162 -2.94 3.18 22.01
CA THR A 162 -3.72 4.35 22.44
C THR A 162 -4.43 4.08 23.77
N LEU A 163 -5.00 2.88 23.96
CA LEU A 163 -5.60 2.49 25.24
C LEU A 163 -4.55 2.40 26.36
N ALA A 164 -3.36 1.86 26.07
CA ALA A 164 -2.24 1.85 27.01
C ALA A 164 -1.77 3.28 27.38
N LEU A 165 -1.67 4.17 26.39
CA LEU A 165 -1.34 5.58 26.57
C LEU A 165 -2.39 6.29 27.45
N ARG A 166 -3.67 6.03 27.21
CA ARG A 166 -4.79 6.54 28.02
C ARG A 166 -4.72 6.06 29.47
N ALA A 167 -4.39 4.79 29.69
CA ALA A 167 -4.19 4.25 31.04
C ALA A 167 -3.00 4.92 31.74
N GLY A 168 -1.87 5.08 31.04
CA GLY A 168 -0.70 5.81 31.54
C GLY A 168 -1.01 7.27 31.89
N SER A 169 -1.77 7.97 31.04
CA SER A 169 -2.21 9.34 31.29
C SER A 169 -3.04 9.48 32.57
N LYS A 170 -3.92 8.50 32.84
CA LYS A 170 -4.73 8.48 34.08
C LYS A 170 -3.85 8.26 35.32
N ALA A 171 -2.86 7.37 35.23
CA ALA A 171 -1.91 7.09 36.31
C ALA A 171 -0.95 8.27 36.58
N ALA A 172 -0.69 9.12 35.58
CA ALA A 172 0.19 10.28 35.73
C ALA A 172 -0.49 11.52 36.37
N ARG A 173 -1.78 11.44 36.71
CA ARG A 173 -2.55 12.60 37.22
C ARG A 173 -2.07 13.07 38.61
N PRO A 174 -2.13 14.38 38.90
CA PRO A 174 -1.71 14.94 40.18
C PRO A 174 -2.56 14.41 41.33
N GLY A 175 -1.90 13.91 42.39
CA GLY A 175 -2.54 13.31 43.58
C GLY A 175 -1.96 11.94 43.98
N GLN A 176 -1.29 11.24 43.08
CA GLN A 176 -0.40 10.13 43.44
C GLN A 176 0.98 10.69 43.79
N ALA A 177 1.55 10.22 44.90
CA ALA A 177 2.87 10.63 45.38
C ALA A 177 3.88 10.48 44.24
N VAL A 178 4.36 11.61 43.75
CA VAL A 178 5.46 11.64 42.79
C VAL A 178 6.74 11.67 43.59
N ASP A 179 7.73 10.92 43.12
CA ASP A 179 9.09 10.94 43.66
C ASP A 179 9.52 12.39 43.88
N ALA A 180 10.11 12.70 45.03
CA ALA A 180 10.50 14.06 45.41
C ALA A 180 11.42 14.72 44.35
N ASP A 181 12.08 13.90 43.54
CA ASP A 181 13.02 14.29 42.50
C ASP A 181 12.39 14.30 41.08
N GLY A 182 11.05 14.32 40.99
CA GLY A 182 10.33 14.37 39.71
C GLY A 182 10.56 15.66 38.89
N PRO A 183 10.01 15.72 37.66
CA PRO A 183 10.06 16.94 36.83
C PRO A 183 9.42 18.12 37.55
N SER A 184 9.84 19.34 37.19
CA SER A 184 9.23 20.55 37.75
C SER A 184 7.72 20.60 37.48
N PRO A 185 6.92 21.29 38.32
CA PRO A 185 5.48 21.39 38.12
C PRO A 185 5.08 21.89 36.71
N ASP A 186 5.85 22.84 36.17
CA ASP A 186 5.60 23.42 34.85
C ASP A 186 5.92 22.45 33.71
N GLU A 187 7.04 21.73 33.79
CA GLU A 187 7.39 20.67 32.83
C GLU A 187 6.35 19.55 32.85
N ARG A 188 5.90 19.15 34.05
CA ARG A 188 4.84 18.15 34.20
C ARG A 188 3.53 18.62 33.58
N ALA A 189 3.14 19.87 33.81
CA ALA A 189 1.93 20.44 33.21
C ALA A 189 2.02 20.43 31.68
N SER A 190 3.15 20.89 31.12
CA SER A 190 3.38 20.89 29.67
C SER A 190 3.34 19.48 29.06
N ALA A 191 3.96 18.50 29.71
CA ALA A 191 3.95 17.12 29.25
C ALA A 191 2.55 16.49 29.31
N LEU A 192 1.79 16.76 30.38
CA LEU A 192 0.39 16.32 30.46
C LEU A 192 -0.50 16.96 29.39
N ASP A 193 -0.25 18.21 29.03
CA ASP A 193 -0.98 18.89 27.95
C ASP A 193 -0.63 18.32 26.57
N GLN A 194 0.65 18.02 26.29
CA GLN A 194 1.05 17.33 25.07
C GLN A 194 0.43 15.93 24.97
N LEU A 195 0.38 15.19 26.07
CA LEU A 195 -0.25 13.88 26.16
C LEU A 195 -1.76 13.94 25.88
N ARG A 196 -2.45 14.96 26.42
CA ARG A 196 -3.88 15.19 26.13
C ARG A 196 -4.09 15.54 24.67
N ALA A 197 -3.31 16.46 24.11
CA ALA A 197 -3.40 16.84 22.70
C ALA A 197 -3.20 15.64 21.77
N ALA A 198 -2.28 14.72 22.09
CA ALA A 198 -2.11 13.47 21.34
C ALA A 198 -3.36 12.58 21.40
N LEU A 199 -3.94 12.38 22.58
CA LEU A 199 -5.18 11.59 22.75
C LEU A 199 -6.38 12.25 22.04
N ASP A 200 -6.49 13.58 22.09
CA ASP A 200 -7.55 14.34 21.42
C ASP A 200 -7.50 14.20 19.89
N VAL A 201 -6.34 13.91 19.31
CA VAL A 201 -6.19 13.55 17.90
C VAL A 201 -6.49 12.07 17.66
N LEU A 202 -5.95 11.18 18.49
CA LEU A 202 -6.03 9.72 18.29
C LEU A 202 -7.44 9.16 18.49
N GLU A 203 -8.10 9.53 19.59
CA GLU A 203 -9.40 8.96 19.97
C GLU A 203 -10.48 9.14 18.88
N PRO A 204 -10.74 10.36 18.35
CA PRO A 204 -11.74 10.53 17.29
C PRO A 204 -11.32 9.86 15.98
N GLU A 205 -10.03 9.91 15.62
CA GLU A 205 -9.55 9.33 14.35
C GLU A 205 -9.54 7.79 14.35
N LEU A 206 -9.48 7.16 15.53
CA LEU A 206 -9.61 5.71 15.69
C LEU A 206 -11.05 5.25 15.93
N GLY A 207 -12.00 6.18 16.06
CA GLY A 207 -13.40 5.89 16.36
C GLY A 207 -13.63 5.48 17.82
N LEU A 208 -12.92 6.10 18.78
CA LEU A 208 -13.01 5.80 20.20
C LEU A 208 -13.63 7.00 20.95
N PRO A 209 -14.85 6.93 21.53
CA PRO A 209 -15.90 5.90 21.39
C PRO A 209 -16.85 6.16 20.19
N GLY A 210 -16.38 6.87 19.17
CA GLY A 210 -17.20 7.38 18.07
C GLY A 210 -17.40 6.44 16.87
N PRO A 211 -18.01 6.95 15.78
CA PRO A 211 -18.05 6.22 14.50
C PRO A 211 -16.63 6.04 13.95
N ILE A 212 -16.40 4.93 13.24
CA ILE A 212 -15.12 4.62 12.62
C ILE A 212 -14.89 5.56 11.42
N PRO A 213 -13.82 6.37 11.41
CA PRO A 213 -13.53 7.25 10.29
C PRO A 213 -13.17 6.48 9.03
N SER A 214 -13.47 7.09 7.89
CA SER A 214 -13.12 6.59 6.56
C SER A 214 -12.68 7.75 5.68
N GLY A 215 -11.84 7.50 4.69
CA GLY A 215 -11.39 8.56 3.79
C GLY A 215 -10.12 8.23 3.02
N ILE A 216 -9.77 9.11 2.07
CA ILE A 216 -8.66 8.89 1.13
C ILE A 216 -7.35 8.67 1.89
N ARG A 217 -7.14 9.39 3.02
CA ARG A 217 -5.95 9.26 3.86
C ARG A 217 -5.72 7.84 4.38
N TYR A 218 -6.77 7.06 4.59
CA TYR A 218 -6.65 5.68 5.06
C TYR A 218 -6.36 4.72 3.92
N VAL A 219 -6.98 4.91 2.75
CA VAL A 219 -6.68 4.13 1.54
C VAL A 219 -5.25 4.37 1.05
N SER A 220 -4.76 5.61 1.11
CA SER A 220 -3.39 5.99 0.77
C SER A 220 -2.37 5.67 1.89
N ALA A 221 -2.84 5.13 3.02
CA ALA A 221 -2.09 4.86 4.25
C ALA A 221 -1.47 6.07 4.97
N SER A 222 -1.54 7.29 4.42
CA SER A 222 -0.95 8.49 5.04
C SER A 222 -1.62 8.88 6.37
N GLY A 223 -2.90 8.52 6.55
CA GLY A 223 -3.62 8.70 7.81
C GLY A 223 -2.99 7.92 8.96
N TYR A 224 -2.60 6.65 8.75
CA TYR A 224 -1.99 5.84 9.80
C TYR A 224 -0.66 6.39 10.27
N ILE A 225 0.15 6.97 9.37
CA ILE A 225 1.42 7.60 9.75
C ILE A 225 1.20 8.81 10.65
N ASN A 226 0.18 9.62 10.36
CA ASN A 226 -0.15 10.75 11.24
C ASN A 226 -0.61 10.28 12.62
N LEU A 227 -1.37 9.17 12.68
CA LEU A 227 -1.78 8.57 13.95
C LEU A 227 -0.59 7.98 14.70
N TRP A 228 0.32 7.26 14.02
CA TRP A 228 1.55 6.77 14.64
C TRP A 228 2.40 7.89 15.21
N ARG A 229 2.60 8.98 14.45
CA ARG A 229 3.31 10.17 14.95
C ARG A 229 2.63 10.76 16.18
N ALA A 230 1.31 10.93 16.17
CA ALA A 230 0.58 11.44 17.32
C ALA A 230 0.74 10.54 18.55
N LEU A 231 0.64 9.22 18.37
CA LEU A 231 0.87 8.22 19.41
C LEU A 231 2.31 8.29 19.96
N HIS A 232 3.30 8.36 19.08
CA HIS A 232 4.70 8.51 19.45
C HIS A 232 4.95 9.79 20.27
N ARG A 233 4.37 10.93 19.87
CA ARG A 233 4.43 12.18 20.68
C ARG A 233 3.78 12.00 22.05
N GLY A 234 2.65 11.31 22.12
CA GLY A 234 2.01 10.99 23.40
C GLY A 234 2.90 10.14 24.31
N GLU A 235 3.52 9.09 23.78
CA GLU A 235 4.41 8.20 24.54
C GLU A 235 5.69 8.92 25.01
N GLU A 236 6.28 9.76 24.15
CA GLU A 236 7.41 10.64 24.50
C GLU A 236 7.06 11.55 25.69
N ALA A 237 5.87 12.17 25.67
CA ALA A 237 5.39 13.02 26.75
C ALA A 237 5.07 12.22 28.02
N LEU A 238 4.56 10.99 27.88
CA LEU A 238 4.30 10.10 29.01
C LEU A 238 5.58 9.74 29.77
N ILE A 239 6.71 9.54 29.10
CA ILE A 239 8.01 9.26 29.74
C ILE A 239 8.39 10.35 30.75
N LEU A 240 8.10 11.62 30.43
CA LEU A 240 8.42 12.75 31.30
C LEU A 240 7.66 12.69 32.63
N VAL A 241 6.43 12.15 32.63
CA VAL A 241 5.52 12.16 33.79
C VAL A 241 5.26 10.78 34.39
N ALA A 242 5.81 9.71 33.80
CA ALA A 242 5.65 8.34 34.26
C ALA A 242 6.40 8.08 35.58
N ALA A 243 6.09 6.98 36.27
CA ALA A 243 6.91 6.51 37.37
C ALA A 243 8.33 6.12 36.89
N THR A 244 9.31 6.22 37.79
CA THR A 244 10.75 6.09 37.45
C THR A 244 11.08 4.69 36.92
N ASP A 245 10.50 3.66 37.51
CA ASP A 245 10.58 2.25 37.06
C ASP A 245 10.12 2.08 35.60
N ARG A 246 9.00 2.69 35.23
CA ARG A 246 8.47 2.66 33.86
C ARG A 246 9.39 3.40 32.90
N ALA A 247 9.87 4.59 33.26
CA ALA A 247 10.78 5.36 32.40
C ALA A 247 12.09 4.60 32.14
N VAL A 248 12.65 3.95 33.16
CA VAL A 248 13.83 3.08 33.03
C VAL A 248 13.55 1.86 32.16
N ALA A 249 12.39 1.20 32.32
CA ALA A 249 12.01 0.07 31.48
C ALA A 249 11.89 0.44 29.99
N GLU A 250 11.29 1.61 29.69
CA GLU A 250 11.17 2.14 28.33
C GLU A 250 12.55 2.50 27.74
N ALA A 251 13.43 3.13 28.52
CA ALA A 251 14.80 3.42 28.10
C ALA A 251 15.59 2.14 27.79
N TYR A 252 15.44 1.10 28.61
CA TYR A 252 16.07 -0.19 28.37
C TYR A 252 15.56 -0.85 27.09
N TYR A 253 14.26 -0.76 26.81
CA TYR A 253 13.70 -1.23 25.55
C TYR A 253 14.33 -0.50 24.35
N ASP A 254 14.54 0.81 24.44
CA ASP A 254 15.21 1.58 23.38
C ASP A 254 16.69 1.20 23.20
N VAL A 255 17.42 0.92 24.27
CA VAL A 255 18.79 0.36 24.17
C VAL A 255 18.78 -0.95 23.38
N ARG A 256 17.77 -1.81 23.59
CA ARG A 256 17.61 -3.05 22.82
C ARG A 256 17.25 -2.82 21.36
N ARG A 257 16.46 -1.79 21.05
CA ARG A 257 16.17 -1.39 19.66
C ARG A 257 17.39 -0.85 18.93
N LEU A 258 18.25 -0.10 19.64
CA LEU A 258 19.47 0.46 19.09
C LEU A 258 20.52 -0.63 18.77
N SER A 259 20.54 -1.70 19.55
CA SER A 259 21.49 -2.81 19.40
C SER A 259 21.37 -3.51 18.04
N GLY A 260 22.41 -3.37 17.21
CA GLY A 260 22.46 -3.98 15.88
C GLY A 260 21.57 -3.32 14.83
N SER A 261 21.05 -2.12 15.11
CA SER A 261 20.23 -1.35 14.17
C SER A 261 21.05 -0.55 13.17
N ALA A 262 20.44 -0.17 12.05
CA ALA A 262 21.02 0.72 11.05
C ALA A 262 20.81 2.22 11.35
N ILE A 263 20.37 2.55 12.57
CA ILE A 263 20.03 3.93 12.97
C ILE A 263 21.31 4.78 13.01
N PRO A 264 21.32 6.02 12.51
CA PRO A 264 22.49 6.88 12.65
C PRO A 264 22.81 7.16 14.12
N ASP A 265 24.09 7.34 14.45
CA ASP A 265 24.55 7.72 15.79
C ASP A 265 24.18 6.73 16.93
N VAL A 266 23.97 5.44 16.62
CA VAL A 266 23.63 4.39 17.62
C VAL A 266 24.48 4.48 18.89
N ARG A 267 25.79 4.65 18.74
CA ARG A 267 26.73 4.70 19.87
C ARG A 267 26.43 5.87 20.81
N THR A 268 26.23 7.06 20.25
CA THR A 268 25.93 8.27 21.02
C THR A 268 24.59 8.12 21.74
N LEU A 269 23.53 7.74 21.01
CA LEU A 269 22.20 7.52 21.58
C LEU A 269 22.19 6.46 22.70
N THR A 270 22.99 5.40 22.52
CA THR A 270 23.13 4.36 23.55
C THR A 270 23.84 4.89 24.79
N LEU A 271 24.90 5.70 24.63
CA LEU A 271 25.60 6.31 25.77
C LEU A 271 24.67 7.29 26.52
N ASP A 272 23.89 8.09 25.80
CA ASP A 272 22.93 9.03 26.38
C ASP A 272 21.85 8.30 27.19
N LEU A 273 21.27 7.23 26.65
CA LEU A 273 20.31 6.40 27.38
C LEU A 273 20.91 5.74 28.62
N ARG A 274 22.14 5.21 28.52
CA ARG A 274 22.82 4.59 29.67
C ARG A 274 23.09 5.61 30.78
N ALA A 275 23.52 6.81 30.43
CA ALA A 275 23.74 7.89 31.39
C ALA A 275 22.42 8.32 32.05
N ALA A 276 21.34 8.44 31.28
CA ALA A 276 20.02 8.76 31.82
C ALA A 276 19.48 7.64 32.74
N ILE A 277 19.66 6.36 32.38
CA ILE A 277 19.28 5.23 33.24
C ILE A 277 20.10 5.24 34.53
N GLN A 278 21.42 5.47 34.46
CA GLN A 278 22.28 5.56 35.63
C GLN A 278 21.86 6.68 36.60
N ALA A 279 21.38 7.80 36.07
CA ALA A 279 20.89 8.93 36.86
C ALA A 279 19.53 8.67 37.52
N LEU A 280 18.65 7.88 36.87
CA LEU A 280 17.34 7.54 37.41
C LEU A 280 17.36 6.34 38.36
N ASP A 281 18.12 5.30 38.01
CA ASP A 281 18.25 4.06 38.77
C ASP A 281 19.66 3.46 38.60
N PRO A 282 20.60 3.81 39.51
CA PRO A 282 21.95 3.27 39.52
C PRO A 282 22.02 1.73 39.61
N ALA A 283 21.03 1.11 40.27
CA ALA A 283 21.00 -0.34 40.45
C ALA A 283 20.59 -1.04 39.14
N ALA A 284 19.57 -0.51 38.45
CA ALA A 284 19.16 -1.01 37.13
C ALA A 284 20.28 -0.87 36.10
N ALA A 285 21.00 0.24 36.10
CA ALA A 285 22.15 0.45 35.21
C ALA A 285 23.21 -0.65 35.39
N THR A 286 23.54 -1.00 36.63
CA THR A 286 24.50 -2.06 36.95
C THR A 286 24.02 -3.45 36.53
N ALA A 287 22.73 -3.74 36.69
CA ALA A 287 22.16 -5.05 36.38
C ALA A 287 21.96 -5.29 34.87
N LEU A 288 21.57 -4.25 34.14
CA LEU A 288 21.13 -4.35 32.75
C LEU A 288 22.23 -4.04 31.72
N ILE A 289 23.27 -3.30 32.11
CA ILE A 289 24.37 -2.87 31.23
C ILE A 289 25.64 -3.65 31.60
N ARG A 290 25.72 -4.92 31.19
CA ARG A 290 26.91 -5.77 31.38
C ARG A 290 28.06 -5.51 30.38
N VAL A 291 27.95 -4.49 29.52
CA VAL A 291 28.86 -4.29 28.38
C VAL A 291 29.62 -2.98 28.51
N ASP A 292 30.94 -3.11 28.66
CA ASP A 292 32.01 -2.12 28.73
C ASP A 292 31.80 -0.97 29.74
N PRO A 293 32.75 -0.72 30.67
CA PRO A 293 32.67 0.42 31.57
C PRO A 293 32.49 1.69 30.73
N LEU A 294 31.45 2.47 31.04
CA LEU A 294 31.25 3.74 30.37
C LEU A 294 32.55 4.56 30.51
N PRO A 295 33.02 5.22 29.44
CA PRO A 295 34.07 6.22 29.60
C PRO A 295 33.59 7.20 30.68
N ALA A 296 34.48 7.64 31.56
CA ALA A 296 34.18 8.60 32.62
C ALA A 296 33.64 9.89 31.98
N SER A 297 32.33 9.90 31.74
CA SER A 297 31.65 10.96 31.03
C SER A 297 31.23 11.97 32.09
N PRO A 298 31.35 13.29 31.83
CA PRO A 298 30.92 14.34 32.77
C PRO A 298 29.42 14.33 33.10
N VAL A 299 28.69 13.33 32.61
CA VAL A 299 27.24 13.13 32.70
C VAL A 299 26.83 12.45 34.03
N SER A 300 27.77 12.18 34.94
CA SER A 300 27.51 11.57 36.26
C SER A 300 26.65 12.40 37.22
N GLU A 301 26.21 13.61 36.84
CA GLU A 301 25.32 14.46 37.64
C GLU A 301 24.09 14.96 36.83
N LEU A 302 23.51 14.13 35.96
CA LEU A 302 22.21 14.45 35.38
C LEU A 302 21.15 14.50 36.48
N SER A 303 20.39 15.60 36.57
CA SER A 303 19.19 15.62 37.40
C SER A 303 18.15 14.64 36.83
N PRO A 304 17.31 14.00 37.65
CA PRO A 304 16.30 13.05 37.17
C PRO A 304 15.34 13.63 36.11
N GLY A 305 14.99 14.92 36.23
CA GLY A 305 14.21 15.64 35.21
C GLY A 305 14.92 15.70 33.86
N ILE A 306 16.22 16.03 33.84
CA ILE A 306 17.01 16.06 32.60
C ILE A 306 17.18 14.65 32.05
N ALA A 307 17.42 13.64 32.91
CA ALA A 307 17.52 12.24 32.47
C ALA A 307 16.26 11.76 31.74
N ARG A 308 15.06 12.09 32.25
CA ARG A 308 13.77 11.80 31.58
C ARG A 308 13.65 12.52 30.24
N SER A 309 14.08 13.77 30.18
CA SER A 309 14.13 14.55 28.94
C SER A 309 15.03 13.89 27.89
N VAL A 310 16.22 13.43 28.28
CA VAL A 310 17.14 12.69 27.41
C VAL A 310 16.50 11.40 26.89
N ILE A 311 15.84 10.61 27.74
CA ILE A 311 15.13 9.38 27.31
C ILE A 311 14.03 9.73 26.31
N SER A 312 13.22 10.75 26.60
CA SER A 312 12.15 11.22 25.70
C SER A 312 12.70 11.70 24.35
N GLN A 313 13.84 12.41 24.36
CA GLN A 313 14.51 12.89 23.15
C GLN A 313 15.07 11.75 22.29
N VAL A 314 15.70 10.74 22.91
CA VAL A 314 16.18 9.56 22.18
C VAL A 314 14.99 8.78 21.61
N ARG A 315 13.92 8.55 22.39
CA ARG A 315 12.68 7.92 21.91
C ARG A 315 12.10 8.66 20.71
N ARG A 316 12.06 10.00 20.77
CA ARG A 316 11.66 10.87 19.67
C ARG A 316 12.48 10.62 18.41
N TYR A 317 13.81 10.64 18.54
CA TYR A 317 14.70 10.40 17.40
C TYR A 317 14.45 9.01 16.76
N LEU A 318 14.31 7.97 17.59
CA LEU A 318 14.01 6.61 17.12
C LEU A 318 12.66 6.51 16.41
N ASN A 319 11.65 7.19 16.93
CA ASN A 319 10.31 7.22 16.34
C ASN A 319 10.29 8.01 15.03
N ASP A 320 10.95 9.17 14.97
CA ASP A 320 11.05 10.00 13.77
C ASP A 320 11.77 9.24 12.64
N TYR A 321 12.86 8.51 12.96
CA TYR A 321 13.55 7.65 12.00
C TYR A 321 12.61 6.57 11.45
N ARG A 322 11.91 5.83 12.33
CA ARG A 322 10.99 4.76 11.95
C ARG A 322 9.80 5.27 11.14
N ASP A 323 9.21 6.39 11.54
CA ASP A 323 8.11 7.04 10.83
C ASP A 323 8.56 7.53 9.44
N GLY A 324 9.81 7.99 9.31
CA GLY A 324 10.43 8.33 8.03
C GLY A 324 10.57 7.13 7.08
N LEU A 325 10.97 5.96 7.60
CA LEU A 325 11.05 4.72 6.82
C LEU A 325 9.67 4.26 6.33
N TRP A 326 8.67 4.27 7.22
CA TRP A 326 7.30 3.90 6.87
C TRP A 326 6.68 4.84 5.83
N ASP A 327 6.87 6.14 6.00
CA ASP A 327 6.45 7.15 5.02
C ASP A 327 7.14 6.95 3.66
N GLY A 328 8.42 6.56 3.66
CA GLY A 328 9.13 6.12 2.45
C GLY A 328 8.43 4.97 1.73
N LEU A 329 8.06 3.92 2.47
CA LEU A 329 7.39 2.74 1.91
C LEU A 329 6.00 3.09 1.32
N ILE A 330 5.21 3.89 2.05
CA ILE A 330 3.88 4.33 1.61
C ILE A 330 3.97 5.22 0.36
N ARG A 331 4.98 6.11 0.29
CA ARG A 331 5.22 6.90 -0.92
C ARG A 331 5.53 6.04 -2.13
N GLU A 332 6.36 5.00 -1.99
CA GLU A 332 6.66 4.07 -3.08
C GLU A 332 5.42 3.29 -3.53
N ARG A 333 4.58 2.81 -2.59
CA ARG A 333 3.28 2.22 -2.92
C ARG A 333 2.39 3.17 -3.72
N ASN A 334 2.21 4.40 -3.24
CA ASN A 334 1.34 5.39 -3.89
C ASN A 334 1.91 5.86 -5.25
N ARG A 335 3.23 5.86 -5.41
CA ARG A 335 3.88 6.11 -6.71
C ARG A 335 3.65 4.94 -7.67
N LEU A 336 3.73 3.70 -7.18
CA LEU A 336 3.48 2.51 -7.98
C LEU A 336 2.02 2.47 -8.47
N LEU A 337 1.03 2.72 -7.60
CA LEU A 337 -0.38 2.80 -7.99
C LEU A 337 -0.64 3.86 -9.08
N ARG A 338 0.00 5.04 -8.98
CA ARG A 338 -0.08 6.06 -10.04
C ARG A 338 0.56 5.59 -11.35
N THR A 339 1.68 4.88 -11.27
CA THR A 339 2.35 4.31 -12.44
C THR A 339 1.49 3.24 -13.12
N ILE A 340 0.80 2.40 -12.35
CA ILE A 340 -0.19 1.44 -12.86
C ILE A 340 -1.29 2.16 -13.61
N LEU A 341 -1.89 3.20 -13.01
CA LEU A 341 -2.97 3.95 -13.64
C LEU A 341 -2.54 4.52 -15.01
N VAL A 342 -1.37 5.16 -15.08
CA VAL A 342 -0.84 5.72 -16.34
C VAL A 342 -0.56 4.60 -17.36
N THR A 343 0.12 3.54 -16.95
CA THR A 343 0.51 2.44 -17.85
C THR A 343 -0.72 1.69 -18.37
N ALA A 344 -1.69 1.42 -17.50
CA ALA A 344 -2.95 0.77 -17.86
C ALA A 344 -3.78 1.65 -18.81
N THR A 345 -3.77 2.98 -18.60
CA THR A 345 -4.42 3.92 -19.52
C THR A 345 -3.78 3.90 -20.90
N VAL A 346 -2.44 3.95 -20.97
CA VAL A 346 -1.72 3.83 -22.25
C VAL A 346 -2.03 2.49 -22.93
N ALA A 347 -2.03 1.38 -22.18
CA ALA A 347 -2.39 0.07 -22.70
C ALA A 347 -3.82 0.04 -23.26
N PHE A 348 -4.78 0.64 -22.55
CA PHE A 348 -6.16 0.78 -23.01
C PHE A 348 -6.27 1.59 -24.32
N LEU A 349 -5.53 2.71 -24.43
CA LEU A 349 -5.49 3.50 -25.66
C LEU A 349 -4.90 2.71 -26.84
N LEU A 350 -3.87 1.89 -26.60
CA LEU A 350 -3.30 1.00 -27.62
C LEU A 350 -4.31 -0.07 -28.07
N VAL A 351 -5.09 -0.63 -27.15
CA VAL A 351 -6.20 -1.55 -27.49
C VAL A 351 -7.25 -0.83 -28.33
N GLY A 352 -7.62 0.40 -27.96
CA GLY A 352 -8.55 1.21 -28.76
C GLY A 352 -8.02 1.47 -30.17
N LEU A 353 -6.73 1.83 -30.30
CA LEU A 353 -6.09 2.01 -31.61
C LEU A 353 -6.10 0.72 -32.44
N ALA A 354 -5.78 -0.42 -31.81
CA ALA A 354 -5.81 -1.71 -32.47
C ALA A 354 -7.22 -2.05 -32.96
N VAL A 355 -8.26 -1.80 -32.17
CA VAL A 355 -9.66 -2.04 -32.58
C VAL A 355 -10.11 -1.11 -33.70
N ILE A 356 -9.69 0.15 -33.71
CA ILE A 356 -10.09 1.14 -34.72
C ILE A 356 -9.41 0.89 -36.07
N TYR A 357 -8.13 0.53 -36.07
CA TYR A 357 -7.31 0.46 -37.29
C TYR A 357 -7.07 -0.95 -37.83
N ASN A 358 -7.49 -1.99 -37.12
CA ASN A 358 -7.28 -3.37 -37.55
C ASN A 358 -8.59 -4.00 -38.01
N ASP A 359 -8.63 -4.48 -39.25
CA ASP A 359 -9.76 -5.25 -39.76
C ASP A 359 -9.70 -6.74 -39.35
N GLY A 360 -8.59 -7.18 -38.73
CA GLY A 360 -8.34 -8.57 -38.39
C GLY A 360 -8.59 -8.92 -36.92
N LYS A 361 -9.78 -9.45 -36.59
CA LYS A 361 -10.09 -10.03 -35.26
C LYS A 361 -9.06 -11.05 -34.78
N ALA A 362 -8.55 -11.86 -35.69
CA ALA A 362 -7.54 -12.88 -35.39
C ALA A 362 -6.26 -12.27 -34.80
N ALA A 363 -5.82 -11.10 -35.28
CA ALA A 363 -4.62 -10.44 -34.79
C ALA A 363 -4.84 -9.83 -33.40
N VAL A 364 -6.00 -9.22 -33.14
CA VAL A 364 -6.35 -8.73 -31.78
C VAL A 364 -6.43 -9.90 -30.80
N ALA A 365 -7.04 -11.01 -31.20
CA ALA A 365 -7.11 -12.22 -30.38
C ALA A 365 -5.72 -12.80 -30.10
N ALA A 366 -4.86 -12.90 -31.12
CA ALA A 366 -3.49 -13.39 -30.98
C ALA A 366 -2.63 -12.49 -30.09
N ALA A 367 -2.69 -11.17 -30.28
CA ALA A 367 -2.04 -10.20 -29.40
C ALA A 367 -2.52 -10.36 -27.95
N SER A 368 -3.83 -10.51 -27.72
CA SER A 368 -4.38 -10.73 -26.39
C SER A 368 -3.83 -11.99 -25.72
N VAL A 369 -3.66 -13.09 -26.48
CA VAL A 369 -3.03 -14.32 -25.98
C VAL A 369 -1.56 -14.08 -25.62
N TYR A 370 -0.79 -13.39 -26.47
CA TYR A 370 0.63 -13.09 -26.20
C TYR A 370 0.81 -12.18 -24.98
N PHE A 371 -0.05 -11.17 -24.83
CA PHE A 371 -0.11 -10.35 -23.64
C PHE A 371 -0.37 -11.21 -22.39
N LEU A 372 -1.36 -12.11 -22.44
CA LEU A 372 -1.71 -12.97 -21.33
C LEU A 372 -0.55 -13.91 -20.95
N VAL A 373 0.12 -14.51 -21.94
CA VAL A 373 1.31 -15.35 -21.70
C VAL A 373 2.39 -14.56 -20.97
N GLY A 374 2.72 -13.35 -21.44
CA GLY A 374 3.69 -12.47 -20.78
C GLY A 374 3.27 -12.09 -19.36
N ALA A 375 2.00 -11.72 -19.18
CA ALA A 375 1.44 -11.34 -17.88
C ALA A 375 1.47 -12.49 -16.87
N VAL A 376 1.12 -13.72 -17.29
CA VAL A 376 1.16 -14.92 -16.45
C VAL A 376 2.60 -15.27 -16.05
N VAL A 377 3.56 -15.18 -16.99
CA VAL A 377 4.98 -15.38 -16.68
C VAL A 377 5.47 -14.37 -15.64
N GLY A 378 5.16 -13.08 -15.84
CA GLY A 378 5.49 -12.02 -14.88
C GLY A 378 4.83 -12.23 -13.51
N LEU A 379 3.57 -12.65 -13.50
CA LEU A 379 2.84 -12.97 -12.26
C LEU A 379 3.52 -14.09 -11.47
N PHE A 380 3.88 -15.19 -12.13
CA PHE A 380 4.58 -16.30 -11.47
C PHE A 380 5.97 -15.89 -10.96
N ALA A 381 6.71 -15.06 -11.71
CA ALA A 381 7.99 -14.52 -11.26
C ALA A 381 7.83 -13.68 -9.98
N GLN A 382 6.81 -12.82 -9.94
CA GLN A 382 6.49 -12.01 -8.75
C GLN A 382 6.07 -12.88 -7.57
N LEU A 383 5.15 -13.84 -7.76
CA LEU A 383 4.71 -14.76 -6.69
C LEU A 383 5.86 -15.61 -6.15
N ARG A 384 6.75 -16.08 -7.02
CA ARG A 384 7.94 -16.86 -6.65
C ARG A 384 8.96 -16.04 -5.86
N THR A 385 9.05 -14.73 -6.12
CA THR A 385 9.95 -13.82 -5.41
C THR A 385 9.40 -13.55 -4.01
N GLU A 386 8.11 -13.24 -3.91
CA GLU A 386 7.46 -12.90 -2.66
C GLU A 386 7.28 -14.15 -1.77
N GLY A 387 7.05 -15.33 -2.35
CA GLY A 387 7.05 -16.59 -1.60
C GLY A 387 8.41 -16.98 -0.99
N ARG A 388 9.49 -16.30 -1.36
CA ARG A 388 10.81 -16.43 -0.70
C ARG A 388 11.11 -15.28 0.27
N ALA A 389 10.34 -14.21 0.25
CA ALA A 389 10.56 -13.08 1.14
C ALA A 389 10.03 -13.44 2.54
N ASP A 390 10.88 -13.33 3.54
CA ASP A 390 10.46 -13.47 4.93
C ASP A 390 9.80 -12.15 5.36
N SER A 391 8.46 -12.11 5.42
CA SER A 391 7.71 -10.88 5.67
C SER A 391 7.33 -10.76 7.16
N ALA A 392 8.32 -10.56 8.03
CA ALA A 392 8.04 -10.17 9.41
C ALA A 392 7.39 -8.76 9.49
N VAL A 393 7.73 -7.90 8.53
CA VAL A 393 7.32 -6.50 8.45
C VAL A 393 6.13 -6.34 7.51
N ASP A 394 5.06 -5.69 7.99
CA ASP A 394 3.90 -5.30 7.18
C ASP A 394 4.34 -4.39 6.04
N ASP A 395 3.84 -4.59 4.83
CA ASP A 395 4.29 -3.84 3.65
C ASP A 395 3.28 -2.82 3.14
N TYR A 396 2.22 -2.56 3.92
CA TYR A 396 1.16 -1.61 3.62
C TYR A 396 0.48 -1.85 2.26
N GLY A 397 0.49 -3.07 1.74
CA GLY A 397 -0.11 -3.43 0.45
C GLY A 397 0.78 -3.06 -0.75
N LEU A 398 2.09 -2.88 -0.54
CA LEU A 398 3.05 -2.74 -1.64
C LEU A 398 3.10 -4.02 -2.48
N PHE A 399 3.03 -5.19 -1.85
CA PHE A 399 2.91 -6.49 -2.52
C PHE A 399 1.71 -6.52 -3.48
N GLU A 400 0.53 -6.13 -3.01
CA GLU A 400 -0.70 -6.11 -3.82
C GLU A 400 -0.55 -5.20 -5.05
N ALA A 401 0.06 -4.02 -4.87
CA ALA A 401 0.34 -3.11 -5.97
C ALA A 401 1.31 -3.72 -7.00
N ARG A 402 2.33 -4.46 -6.55
CA ARG A 402 3.26 -5.17 -7.44
C ARG A 402 2.58 -6.33 -8.17
N LEU A 403 1.68 -7.04 -7.50
CA LEU A 403 0.91 -8.14 -8.06
C LEU A 403 0.06 -7.69 -9.25
N LEU A 404 -0.39 -6.43 -9.25
CA LEU A 404 -1.09 -5.82 -10.37
C LEU A 404 -0.14 -5.25 -11.43
N HIS A 405 0.92 -4.55 -11.02
CA HIS A 405 1.81 -3.83 -11.94
C HIS A 405 2.68 -4.77 -12.78
N VAL A 406 3.31 -5.78 -12.16
CA VAL A 406 4.28 -6.65 -12.83
C VAL A 406 3.64 -7.41 -14.00
N PRO A 407 2.47 -8.05 -13.87
CA PRO A 407 1.81 -8.71 -14.99
C PRO A 407 1.45 -7.75 -16.12
N LEU A 408 0.98 -6.54 -15.80
CA LEU A 408 0.63 -5.53 -16.80
C LEU A 408 1.84 -5.16 -17.67
N VAL A 409 2.97 -4.81 -17.03
CA VAL A 409 4.20 -4.44 -17.76
C VAL A 409 4.77 -5.66 -18.50
N SER A 410 4.68 -6.85 -17.93
CA SER A 410 5.14 -8.10 -18.56
C SER A 410 4.33 -8.47 -19.80
N GLY A 411 3.01 -8.29 -19.77
CA GLY A 411 2.16 -8.47 -20.94
C GLY A 411 2.48 -7.46 -22.05
N LEU A 412 2.71 -6.19 -21.70
CA LEU A 412 3.12 -5.17 -22.67
C LEU A 412 4.51 -5.47 -23.27
N ALA A 413 5.47 -5.89 -22.43
CA ALA A 413 6.79 -6.29 -22.88
C ALA A 413 6.73 -7.50 -23.82
N ALA A 414 5.86 -8.47 -23.54
CA ALA A 414 5.61 -9.61 -24.42
C ALA A 414 5.09 -9.20 -25.80
N LEU A 415 4.12 -8.29 -25.87
CA LEU A 415 3.63 -7.72 -27.13
C LEU A 415 4.75 -7.01 -27.91
N GLY A 416 5.50 -6.16 -27.24
CA GLY A 416 6.63 -5.45 -27.85
C GLY A 416 7.73 -6.39 -28.32
N GLY A 417 8.00 -7.47 -27.58
CA GLY A 417 8.95 -8.52 -27.92
C GLY A 417 8.56 -9.31 -29.16
N VAL A 418 7.28 -9.69 -29.28
CA VAL A 418 6.75 -10.36 -30.49
C VAL A 418 6.86 -9.45 -31.70
N PHE A 419 6.46 -8.18 -31.56
CA PHE A 419 6.58 -7.19 -32.63
C PHE A 419 8.04 -7.00 -33.06
N LEU A 420 8.95 -6.80 -32.11
CA LEU A 420 10.38 -6.63 -32.38
C LEU A 420 10.96 -7.87 -33.06
N ALA A 421 10.66 -9.08 -32.57
CA ALA A 421 11.14 -10.32 -33.17
C ALA A 421 10.69 -10.49 -34.64
N ALA A 422 9.51 -9.99 -35.00
CA ALA A 422 9.00 -10.03 -36.37
C ALA A 422 9.60 -8.94 -37.27
N VAL A 423 9.88 -7.75 -36.74
CA VAL A 423 10.36 -6.60 -37.53
C VAL A 423 11.89 -6.52 -37.62
N LEU A 424 12.60 -7.06 -36.63
CA LEU A 424 14.07 -6.97 -36.53
C LEU A 424 14.81 -7.51 -37.77
N PRO A 425 14.42 -8.64 -38.41
CA PRO A 425 15.06 -9.10 -39.64
C PRO A 425 15.01 -8.07 -40.78
N SER A 426 13.88 -7.35 -40.92
CA SER A 426 13.71 -6.30 -41.94
C SER A 426 14.54 -5.04 -41.64
N LEU A 427 14.80 -4.73 -40.36
CA LEU A 427 15.59 -3.57 -39.94
C LEU A 427 17.10 -3.80 -40.07
N LEU A 428 17.58 -5.01 -39.82
CA LEU A 428 19.00 -5.33 -39.86
C LEU A 428 19.55 -5.44 -41.30
N GLY A 429 18.68 -5.66 -42.30
CA GLY A 429 19.08 -5.63 -43.71
C GLY A 429 20.20 -6.63 -44.07
N PRO A 430 20.99 -6.36 -45.13
CA PRO A 430 21.93 -7.32 -45.70
C PRO A 430 23.22 -7.43 -44.90
N THR A 431 23.46 -6.54 -43.93
CA THR A 431 24.66 -6.57 -43.07
C THR A 431 24.70 -7.81 -42.17
N ALA A 432 23.56 -8.48 -41.98
CA ALA A 432 23.44 -9.77 -41.30
C ALA A 432 23.35 -10.97 -42.27
N GLY A 433 23.49 -10.76 -43.59
CA GLY A 433 23.32 -11.82 -44.60
C GLY A 433 21.87 -12.26 -44.80
N LEU A 434 20.89 -11.44 -44.39
CA LEU A 434 19.46 -11.67 -44.57
C LEU A 434 18.93 -10.79 -45.72
N ASP A 435 18.01 -11.32 -46.53
CA ASP A 435 17.51 -10.67 -47.75
C ASP A 435 16.98 -9.25 -47.49
N ALA A 436 17.76 -8.27 -47.93
CA ALA A 436 17.45 -6.85 -47.79
C ALA A 436 16.48 -6.41 -48.89
N GLY A 437 15.19 -6.45 -48.58
CA GLY A 437 14.18 -5.96 -49.51
C GLY A 437 12.74 -6.28 -49.11
N ALA A 438 12.52 -7.13 -48.11
CA ALA A 438 11.18 -7.41 -47.63
C ALA A 438 10.62 -6.20 -46.85
N ALA A 439 9.53 -5.64 -47.36
CA ALA A 439 8.72 -4.66 -46.63
C ALA A 439 8.36 -5.21 -45.23
N PRO A 440 8.26 -4.35 -44.20
CA PRO A 440 7.93 -4.79 -42.85
C PRO A 440 6.61 -5.57 -42.85
N PRO A 441 6.51 -6.69 -42.11
CA PRO A 441 5.30 -7.49 -42.08
C PRO A 441 4.15 -6.68 -41.50
N THR A 442 2.96 -6.86 -42.06
CA THR A 442 1.71 -6.28 -41.57
C THR A 442 1.29 -6.94 -40.25
N LEU A 443 0.50 -6.24 -39.41
CA LEU A 443 0.14 -6.71 -38.06
C LEU A 443 -0.55 -8.09 -38.05
N ASP A 444 -1.37 -8.38 -39.06
CA ASP A 444 -2.03 -9.66 -39.27
C ASP A 444 -1.04 -10.81 -39.48
N LYS A 445 0.14 -10.55 -40.04
CA LYS A 445 1.22 -11.56 -40.21
C LYS A 445 2.08 -11.70 -38.97
N ILE A 446 2.21 -10.63 -38.18
CA ILE A 446 2.97 -10.64 -36.92
C ILE A 446 2.20 -11.43 -35.85
N PHE A 447 0.91 -11.14 -35.69
CA PHE A 447 0.07 -11.68 -34.63
C PHE A 447 -0.75 -12.88 -35.11
N VAL A 448 -0.08 -14.03 -35.30
CA VAL A 448 -0.71 -15.30 -35.71
C VAL A 448 -0.45 -16.39 -34.68
N LEU A 449 -1.51 -16.94 -34.07
CA LEU A 449 -1.43 -17.94 -32.99
C LEU A 449 -0.72 -19.25 -33.36
N THR A 450 -0.63 -19.59 -34.66
CA THR A 450 0.09 -20.79 -35.12
C THR A 450 1.60 -20.65 -35.01
N ASN A 451 2.13 -19.44 -34.77
CA ASN A 451 3.55 -19.19 -34.63
C ASN A 451 4.03 -19.47 -33.20
N SER A 452 4.45 -20.71 -32.94
CA SER A 452 5.01 -21.11 -31.64
C SER A 452 6.23 -20.29 -31.21
N ARG A 453 7.01 -19.74 -32.15
CA ARG A 453 8.15 -18.87 -31.83
C ARG A 453 7.70 -17.52 -31.27
N ALA A 454 6.56 -17.00 -31.71
CA ALA A 454 5.98 -15.79 -31.15
C ALA A 454 5.51 -16.00 -29.70
N LEU A 455 4.93 -17.17 -29.38
CA LEU A 455 4.60 -17.53 -28.00
C LEU A 455 5.86 -17.61 -27.12
N LEU A 456 6.94 -18.21 -27.62
CA LEU A 456 8.21 -18.27 -26.89
C LEU A 456 8.80 -16.86 -26.69
N ALA A 457 8.78 -16.02 -27.72
CA ALA A 457 9.23 -14.63 -27.62
C ALA A 457 8.40 -13.86 -26.57
N ALA A 458 7.08 -13.98 -26.60
CA ALA A 458 6.18 -13.39 -25.61
C ALA A 458 6.55 -13.82 -24.18
N ALA A 459 6.79 -15.11 -23.96
CA ALA A 459 7.20 -15.62 -22.64
C ALA A 459 8.57 -15.08 -22.19
N VAL A 460 9.57 -15.05 -23.07
CA VAL A 460 10.92 -14.57 -22.76
C VAL A 460 10.91 -13.07 -22.45
N PHE A 461 10.26 -12.27 -23.31
CA PHE A 461 10.16 -10.83 -23.09
C PHE A 461 9.23 -10.47 -21.93
N GLY A 462 8.23 -11.30 -21.62
CA GLY A 462 7.42 -11.16 -20.41
C GLY A 462 8.23 -11.30 -19.12
N LEU A 463 9.41 -11.93 -19.17
CA LEU A 463 10.32 -12.02 -18.03
C LEU A 463 11.26 -10.80 -17.91
N ALA A 464 11.36 -9.96 -18.95
CA ALA A 464 12.29 -8.83 -18.97
C ALA A 464 12.01 -7.74 -17.92
N PRO A 465 10.75 -7.37 -17.60
CA PRO A 465 10.48 -6.32 -16.61
C PRO A 465 11.03 -6.61 -15.22
N GLU A 466 11.17 -7.88 -14.83
CA GLU A 466 11.82 -8.28 -13.58
C GLU A 466 13.22 -7.68 -13.43
N LEU A 467 13.98 -7.62 -14.53
CA LEU A 467 15.35 -7.08 -14.53
C LEU A 467 15.35 -5.55 -14.36
N LEU A 468 14.36 -4.85 -14.94
CA LEU A 468 14.23 -3.40 -14.85
C LEU A 468 13.65 -2.95 -13.50
N ILE A 469 12.74 -3.73 -12.92
CA ILE A 469 12.05 -3.42 -11.66
C ILE A 469 12.95 -3.67 -10.44
N HIS A 470 14.07 -4.37 -10.61
CA HIS A 470 15.02 -4.68 -9.53
C HIS A 470 15.40 -3.43 -8.72
N GLY A 471 15.60 -2.27 -9.35
CA GLY A 471 15.99 -1.04 -8.65
C GLY A 471 14.92 -0.51 -7.68
N LEU A 472 13.63 -0.60 -8.04
CA LEU A 472 12.54 -0.19 -7.15
C LEU A 472 12.36 -1.17 -5.99
N ARG A 473 12.60 -2.47 -6.24
CA ARG A 473 12.56 -3.48 -5.18
C ARG A 473 13.68 -3.28 -4.17
N THR A 474 14.91 -3.10 -4.63
CA THR A 474 16.06 -2.90 -3.75
C THR A 474 15.82 -1.77 -2.76
N ARG A 475 15.19 -0.66 -3.19
CA ARG A 475 14.86 0.45 -2.27
C ARG A 475 13.86 0.03 -1.19
N ALA A 476 12.76 -0.60 -1.57
CA ALA A 476 11.75 -1.05 -0.62
C ALA A 476 12.30 -2.13 0.32
N ASP A 477 13.15 -3.03 -0.18
CA ASP A 477 13.77 -4.09 0.61
C ASP A 477 14.81 -3.53 1.59
N THR A 478 15.56 -2.51 1.19
CA THR A 478 16.42 -1.74 2.11
C THR A 478 15.60 -1.07 3.20
N LEU A 479 14.49 -0.41 2.86
CA LEU A 479 13.59 0.21 3.86
C LEU A 479 13.02 -0.84 4.83
N LYS A 480 12.56 -2.00 4.31
CA LYS A 480 12.06 -3.12 5.14
C LYS A 480 13.15 -3.68 6.05
N LYS A 481 14.38 -3.84 5.55
CA LYS A 481 15.52 -4.32 6.32
C LYS A 481 15.89 -3.35 7.43
N GLU A 482 15.92 -2.05 7.14
CA GLU A 482 16.18 -1.00 8.12
C GLU A 482 15.08 -0.96 9.20
N LEU A 483 13.81 -1.05 8.79
CA LEU A 483 12.66 -1.16 9.71
C LEU A 483 12.80 -2.37 10.63
N ALA A 484 13.09 -3.55 10.08
CA ALA A 484 13.28 -4.77 10.86
C ALA A 484 14.46 -4.64 11.85
N SER A 485 15.56 -4.02 11.41
CA SER A 485 16.74 -3.78 12.27
C SER A 485 16.47 -2.78 13.41
N SER A 486 15.45 -1.93 13.27
CA SER A 486 15.05 -0.93 14.30
C SER A 486 14.11 -1.49 15.39
N GLU A 487 13.65 -2.73 15.24
CA GLU A 487 12.85 -3.43 16.24
C GLU A 487 13.75 -4.21 17.21
N ALA A 488 13.38 -4.21 18.49
CA ALA A 488 14.10 -4.95 19.51
C ALA A 488 14.06 -6.45 19.16
N GLY A 489 15.24 -7.03 18.89
CA GLY A 489 15.39 -8.46 18.56
C GLY A 489 15.55 -8.78 17.07
N GLY A 490 15.41 -7.82 16.15
CA GLY A 490 15.49 -8.05 14.70
C GLY A 490 16.87 -8.47 14.18
N SER A 491 17.95 -8.22 14.93
CA SER A 491 19.34 -8.44 14.47
C SER A 491 19.87 -9.87 14.72
N VAL A 492 19.26 -10.66 15.61
CA VAL A 492 19.89 -11.90 16.11
C VAL A 492 19.54 -13.15 15.28
N ALA A 493 18.42 -13.16 14.54
CA ALA A 493 17.97 -14.34 13.81
C ALA A 493 18.81 -14.68 12.55
N GLY A 494 19.50 -13.71 11.94
CA GLY A 494 20.26 -13.92 10.70
C GLY A 494 21.74 -14.28 10.88
N SER A 495 22.33 -14.01 12.06
CA SER A 495 23.77 -14.21 12.31
C SER A 495 24.09 -15.55 12.99
N SER A 496 23.12 -16.14 13.69
CA SER A 496 23.31 -17.41 14.42
C SER A 496 23.50 -18.63 13.49
N ALA A 497 23.04 -18.56 12.24
CA ALA A 497 23.17 -19.65 11.28
C ALA A 497 24.56 -19.75 10.60
N ALA A 498 25.41 -18.71 10.70
CA ALA A 498 26.75 -18.69 10.12
C ALA A 498 27.86 -19.04 11.13
N ALA A 499 27.54 -19.18 12.43
CA ALA A 499 28.52 -19.42 13.49
C ALA A 499 28.59 -20.88 13.97
N SER A 500 27.90 -21.82 13.32
CA SER A 500 27.99 -23.27 13.61
C SER A 500 28.79 -24.07 12.59
N GLU A 501 29.59 -23.41 11.73
CA GLU A 501 30.71 -24.10 11.08
C GLU A 501 31.76 -24.42 12.15
N THR A 502 31.60 -25.61 12.70
CA THR A 502 32.59 -26.33 13.50
C THR A 502 33.94 -26.26 12.78
N PRO A 503 35.03 -25.82 13.45
CA PRO A 503 36.36 -25.89 12.88
C PRO A 503 36.65 -27.37 12.62
N LYS A 504 36.77 -27.73 11.34
CA LYS A 504 37.17 -29.05 10.86
C LYS A 504 38.45 -29.44 11.59
N GLU A 505 38.35 -30.39 12.52
CA GLU A 505 39.47 -30.98 13.24
C GLU A 505 40.57 -31.35 12.25
N ALA A 506 41.76 -30.78 12.47
CA ALA A 506 42.97 -31.25 11.85
C ALA A 506 43.23 -32.68 12.35
N GLY A 507 43.08 -33.66 11.45
CA GLY A 507 43.30 -35.06 11.75
C GLY A 507 44.75 -35.33 12.21
N PRO A 508 44.95 -36.24 13.18
CA PRO A 508 46.27 -36.58 13.68
C PRO A 508 46.96 -37.62 12.78
N GLY A 509 48.24 -37.36 12.48
CA GLY A 509 49.28 -38.39 12.38
C GLY A 509 49.27 -39.31 11.17
N ALA A 510 50.10 -38.98 10.17
CA ALA A 510 50.70 -39.98 9.29
C ALA A 510 51.91 -40.62 10.01
N PRO A 511 52.03 -41.96 10.07
CA PRO A 511 53.20 -42.60 10.63
C PRO A 511 54.36 -42.62 9.63
N ALA A 512 55.54 -42.29 10.13
CA ALA A 512 56.81 -42.53 9.46
C ALA A 512 57.01 -44.05 9.31
N GLY A 513 56.98 -44.53 8.07
CA GLY A 513 57.43 -45.87 7.69
C GLY A 513 58.74 -45.76 6.93
N GLY A 514 59.85 -46.09 7.59
CA GLY A 514 61.12 -46.40 6.94
C GLY A 514 61.15 -47.86 6.47
N GLY A 515 61.91 -48.12 5.40
CA GLY A 515 62.28 -49.49 5.02
C GLY A 515 62.87 -49.61 3.62
N ALA A 516 64.19 -49.89 3.60
CA ALA A 516 65.04 -50.43 2.53
C ALA A 516 65.47 -49.52 1.37
#